data_AF-A0A1W1C1C3-F1
#
_entry.id   AF-A0A1W1C1C3-F1
#
_cell.length_a   1.000
_cell.length_b   1.000
_cell.length_c   1.000
_cell.angle_alpha   90.00
_cell.angle_beta   90.00
_cell.angle_gamma   90.00
#
_symmetry.space_group_name_H-M   'P 1'
#
loop_
_entity.id
_entity.type
_entity.pdbx_description
1 polymer ?
#
loop_
_entity_poly.entity_id
_entity_poly.type
_entity_poly.pdbx_seq_one_letter_code
_entity_poly.pdbx_strand_id
1 'polypeptide(L)'
;MNQDALPHLTKILVENWDKGTLGLTDEQKKKLLVVRKETMSGVKKVKKELKALESEIIEMSVDAEDLAKIEPKVQEVAKLKSKATMIQLKCLKDSIEILNDEQMEMILPFWDS
;
A
#
# COMPACT_ATOMS: atom_id res chain seq x y z
N MET A 1 -3.37 -15.29 -6.66
CA MET A 1 -3.24 -13.85 -6.31
C MET A 1 -1.79 -13.65 -5.88
N ASN A 2 -1.05 -12.76 -6.55
CA ASN A 2 0.38 -12.52 -6.30
C ASN A 2 0.65 -12.39 -4.79
N GLN A 3 1.49 -13.29 -4.28
CA GLN A 3 1.77 -13.41 -2.85
C GLN A 3 2.82 -12.42 -2.31
N ASP A 4 3.44 -11.60 -3.15
CA ASP A 4 4.40 -10.61 -2.69
C ASP A 4 3.80 -9.21 -2.86
N ALA A 5 3.13 -8.73 -1.82
CA ALA A 5 2.68 -7.34 -1.76
C ALA A 5 3.92 -6.43 -1.73
N LEU A 6 3.89 -5.33 -2.48
CA LEU A 6 4.92 -4.29 -2.42
C LEU A 6 5.29 -3.96 -0.96
N PRO A 7 6.59 -3.85 -0.62
CA PRO A 7 7.02 -3.74 0.77
C PRO A 7 6.41 -2.53 1.45
N HIS A 8 5.78 -2.75 2.60
CA HIS A 8 5.24 -1.70 3.46
C HIS A 8 6.36 -1.07 4.30
N LEU A 9 7.23 -0.27 3.68
CA LEU A 9 8.42 0.29 4.35
C LEU A 9 8.08 1.01 5.65
N THR A 10 7.00 1.79 5.69
CA THR A 10 6.58 2.47 6.93
C THR A 10 6.20 1.51 8.06
N LYS A 11 5.81 0.27 7.76
CA LYS A 11 5.60 -0.78 8.77
C LYS A 11 6.94 -1.27 9.32
N ILE A 12 7.88 -1.61 8.43
CA ILE A 12 9.24 -2.04 8.80
C ILE A 12 9.92 -0.97 9.66
N LEU A 13 9.82 0.30 9.25
CA LEU A 13 10.37 1.44 9.98
C LEU A 13 9.78 1.56 11.38
N VAL A 14 8.45 1.55 11.53
CA VAL A 14 7.80 1.67 12.84
C VAL A 14 8.13 0.48 13.75
N GLU A 15 8.29 -0.73 13.21
CA GLU A 15 8.62 -1.91 14.01
C GLU A 15 10.08 -1.94 14.50
N ASN A 16 10.97 -1.11 13.90
CA ASN A 16 12.41 -1.16 14.16
C ASN A 16 13.02 0.17 14.62
N TRP A 17 12.31 1.30 14.55
CA TRP A 17 12.88 2.63 14.80
C TRP A 17 13.32 2.92 16.26
N ASP A 18 12.86 2.14 17.23
CA ASP A 18 13.16 2.30 18.66
C ASP A 18 14.20 1.28 19.13
N LYS A 19 14.65 0.37 18.25
CA LYS A 19 15.68 -0.63 18.53
C LYS A 19 17.10 -0.05 18.52
N GLY A 20 17.24 1.28 18.55
CA GLY A 20 18.48 2.01 18.75
C GLY A 20 19.42 2.09 17.54
N THR A 21 19.30 1.21 16.55
CA THR A 21 20.23 1.14 15.41
C THR A 21 19.87 2.07 14.26
N LEU A 22 18.57 2.32 14.00
CA LEU A 22 18.13 3.11 12.84
C LEU A 22 18.37 4.63 12.97
N GLY A 23 18.66 5.13 14.17
CA GLY A 23 19.06 6.53 14.39
C GLY A 23 18.11 7.60 13.86
N LEU A 24 16.80 7.32 13.73
CA LEU A 24 15.85 8.29 13.18
C LEU A 24 15.72 9.51 14.10
N THR A 25 15.90 10.70 13.54
CA THR A 25 15.62 11.96 14.24
C THR A 25 14.12 12.11 14.50
N ASP A 26 13.75 12.91 15.51
CA ASP A 26 12.33 13.21 15.79
C ASP A 26 11.60 13.80 14.58
N GLU A 27 12.30 14.58 13.75
CA GLU A 27 11.75 15.15 12.53
C GLU A 27 11.47 14.08 11.46
N GLN A 28 12.40 13.13 11.27
CA GLN A 28 12.18 11.99 10.37
C GLN A 28 11.00 11.15 10.85
N LYS A 29 10.92 10.86 12.16
CA LYS A 29 9.79 10.10 12.75
C LYS A 29 8.45 10.78 12.47
N LYS A 30 8.37 12.11 12.65
CA LYS A 30 7.14 12.88 12.35
C LYS A 30 6.74 12.78 10.87
N LYS A 31 7.70 12.96 9.94
CA LYS A 31 7.42 12.85 8.49
C LYS A 31 6.95 11.45 8.11
N LEU A 32 7.61 10.40 8.62
CA LEU A 32 7.23 9.01 8.37
C LEU A 32 5.83 8.67 8.89
N LEU A 33 5.42 9.24 10.04
CA LEU A 33 4.06 9.08 10.55
C LEU A 33 3.01 9.71 9.63
N VAL A 34 3.31 10.86 9.00
CA VAL A 34 2.44 11.48 8.00
C VAL A 34 2.32 10.57 6.78
N VAL A 35 3.44 10.12 6.21
CA VAL A 35 3.45 9.18 5.06
C VAL A 35 2.64 7.93 5.38
N ARG A 36 2.83 7.35 6.56
CA ARG A 36 2.08 6.17 7.02
C ARG A 36 0.58 6.45 7.10
N LYS A 37 0.18 7.57 7.69
CA LYS A 37 -1.24 7.95 7.85
C LYS A 37 -1.92 8.10 6.49
N GLU A 38 -1.28 8.82 5.56
CA GLU A 38 -1.78 9.02 4.20
C GLU A 38 -1.91 7.69 3.45
N THR A 39 -0.86 6.87 3.49
CA THR A 39 -0.83 5.55 2.84
C THR A 39 -1.94 4.64 3.37
N MET A 40 -2.05 4.50 4.70
CA MET A 40 -3.06 3.65 5.33
C MET A 40 -4.48 4.13 5.04
N SER A 41 -4.70 5.45 5.03
CA SER A 41 -6.00 6.03 4.67
C SER A 41 -6.37 5.71 3.22
N GLY A 42 -5.43 5.93 2.30
CA GLY A 42 -5.61 5.65 0.87
C GLY A 42 -5.89 4.17 0.59
N VAL A 43 -5.05 3.28 1.11
CA VAL A 43 -5.23 1.82 0.94
C VAL A 43 -6.54 1.35 1.57
N LYS A 44 -6.91 1.84 2.75
CA LYS A 44 -8.18 1.47 3.40
C LYS A 44 -9.40 1.88 2.57
N LYS A 45 -9.36 3.08 1.97
CA LYS A 45 -10.43 3.55 1.07
C LYS A 45 -10.55 2.63 -0.15
N VAL A 46 -9.44 2.36 -0.83
CA VAL A 46 -9.42 1.48 -2.00
C VAL A 46 -9.89 0.07 -1.65
N LYS A 47 -9.45 -0.50 -0.51
CA LYS A 47 -9.91 -1.82 -0.05
C LYS A 47 -11.42 -1.88 0.17
N LYS A 48 -12.03 -0.81 0.70
CA LYS A 48 -13.48 -0.73 0.90
C LYS A 48 -14.21 -0.71 -0.44
N GLU A 49 -13.74 0.11 -1.38
CA GLU A 49 -14.30 0.23 -2.74
C GLU A 49 -14.17 -1.09 -3.51
N LEU A 50 -12.99 -1.73 -3.47
CA LEU A 50 -12.76 -3.04 -4.08
C LEU A 50 -13.70 -4.12 -3.53
N LYS A 51 -13.82 -4.22 -2.20
CA LYS A 51 -14.70 -5.22 -1.58
C LYS A 51 -16.15 -5.06 -2.03
N ALA A 52 -16.66 -3.83 -2.07
CA ALA A 52 -18.03 -3.58 -2.52
C ALA A 52 -18.23 -3.98 -3.99
N LEU A 53 -17.27 -3.61 -4.85
CA LEU A 53 -17.34 -3.89 -6.28
C LEU A 53 -17.20 -5.39 -6.60
N GLU A 54 -16.30 -6.09 -5.90
CA GLU A 54 -16.13 -7.54 -6.03
C GLU A 54 -17.38 -8.29 -5.54
N SER A 55 -18.01 -7.84 -4.44
CA SER A 55 -19.31 -8.38 -4.01
C SER A 55 -20.41 -8.18 -5.05
N GLU A 56 -20.50 -6.99 -5.64
CA GLU A 56 -21.49 -6.70 -6.69
C GLU A 56 -21.27 -7.56 -7.95
N ILE A 57 -20.01 -7.75 -8.37
CA ILE A 57 -19.68 -8.64 -9.49
C ILE A 57 -20.10 -10.08 -9.19
N ILE A 58 -19.90 -10.57 -7.96
CA ILE A 58 -20.32 -11.91 -7.54
C ILE A 58 -21.84 -12.03 -7.60
N GLU A 59 -22.58 -11.05 -7.07
CA GLU A 59 -24.05 -11.03 -7.10
C GLU A 59 -24.57 -11.06 -8.54
N MET A 60 -24.07 -10.19 -9.42
CA MET A 60 -24.44 -10.18 -10.85
C MET A 60 -24.11 -11.50 -11.55
N SER A 61 -23.01 -12.16 -11.16
CA SER A 61 -22.63 -13.47 -11.71
C SER A 61 -23.58 -14.58 -11.24
N VAL A 62 -24.03 -14.55 -9.99
CA VAL A 62 -25.03 -15.47 -9.45
C VAL A 62 -26.38 -15.29 -10.12
N ASP A 63 -26.76 -14.04 -10.41
CA ASP A 63 -28.00 -13.69 -11.12
C ASP A 63 -27.94 -13.93 -12.64
N ALA A 64 -26.82 -14.48 -13.14
CA ALA A 64 -26.57 -14.75 -14.55
C ALA A 64 -26.76 -13.50 -15.45
N GLU A 65 -26.37 -12.33 -14.95
CA GLU A 65 -26.36 -11.11 -15.75
C GLU A 65 -25.39 -11.21 -16.93
N ASP A 66 -25.68 -10.47 -18.00
CA ASP A 66 -24.84 -10.41 -19.20
C ASP A 66 -23.42 -9.91 -18.85
N LEU A 67 -22.41 -10.58 -19.40
CA LEU A 67 -21.00 -10.19 -19.26
C LEU A 67 -20.75 -8.73 -19.68
N ALA A 68 -21.50 -8.21 -20.66
CA ALA A 68 -21.41 -6.81 -21.08
C ALA A 68 -21.75 -5.83 -19.95
N LYS A 69 -22.54 -6.23 -18.96
CA LYS A 69 -22.84 -5.42 -17.76
C LYS A 69 -21.80 -5.61 -16.65
N ILE A 70 -21.15 -6.77 -16.59
CA ILE A 70 -20.13 -7.11 -15.58
C ILE A 70 -18.77 -6.51 -15.96
N GLU A 71 -18.43 -6.47 -17.24
CA GLU A 71 -17.13 -6.01 -17.74
C GLU A 71 -16.73 -4.61 -17.23
N PRO A 72 -17.59 -3.58 -17.26
CA PRO A 72 -17.23 -2.26 -16.74
C PRO A 72 -16.81 -2.27 -15.26
N LYS A 73 -17.42 -3.14 -14.45
CA LYS A 73 -17.06 -3.30 -13.02
C LYS A 73 -15.70 -3.99 -12.87
N VAL A 74 -15.42 -5.00 -13.69
CA VAL A 74 -14.09 -5.64 -13.72
C VAL A 74 -13.00 -4.63 -14.10
N GLN A 75 -13.26 -3.76 -15.09
CA GLN A 75 -12.34 -2.68 -15.44
C GLN A 75 -12.13 -1.70 -14.27
N GLU A 76 -13.18 -1.41 -13.50
CA GLU A 76 -13.06 -0.55 -12.31
C GLU A 76 -12.26 -1.22 -11.18
N VAL A 77 -12.39 -2.55 -10.99
CA VAL A 77 -11.50 -3.32 -10.10
C VAL A 77 -10.03 -3.14 -10.51
N ALA A 78 -9.73 -3.21 -11.81
CA ALA A 78 -8.37 -3.03 -12.31
C ALA A 78 -7.83 -1.61 -12.03
N LYS A 79 -8.65 -0.57 -12.23
CA LYS A 79 -8.28 0.82 -11.89
C LYS A 79 -7.99 0.99 -10.41
N LEU A 80 -8.83 0.42 -9.54
CA LEU A 80 -8.63 0.46 -8.10
C LEU A 80 -7.36 -0.25 -7.65
N LYS A 81 -7.04 -1.41 -8.25
CA LYS A 81 -5.77 -2.11 -8.01
C LYS A 81 -4.57 -1.28 -8.43
N SER A 82 -4.62 -0.67 -9.62
CA SER A 82 -3.58 0.25 -10.09
C SER A 82 -3.39 1.44 -9.12
N LYS A 83 -4.48 2.04 -8.66
CA LYS A 83 -4.45 3.11 -7.66
C LYS A 83 -3.83 2.68 -6.33
N ALA A 84 -4.16 1.49 -5.82
CA ALA A 84 -3.51 0.96 -4.61
C ALA A 84 -2.01 0.81 -4.79
N THR A 85 -1.57 0.27 -5.93
CA THR A 85 -0.14 0.15 -6.28
C THR A 85 0.53 1.53 -6.28
N MET A 86 -0.09 2.53 -6.90
CA MET A 86 0.48 3.90 -6.93
C MET A 86 0.58 4.53 -5.53
N ILE A 87 -0.40 4.29 -4.64
CA ILE A 87 -0.32 4.72 -3.24
C ILE A 87 0.88 4.09 -2.55
N GLN A 88 1.11 2.79 -2.79
CA GLN A 88 2.21 2.06 -2.17
C GLN A 88 3.58 2.50 -2.73
N LEU A 89 3.67 2.76 -4.04
CA LEU A 89 4.88 3.32 -4.67
C LEU A 89 5.19 4.72 -4.14
N LYS A 90 4.16 5.56 -3.94
CA LYS A 90 4.32 6.86 -3.29
C LYS A 90 4.84 6.70 -1.86
N CYS A 91 4.27 5.79 -1.07
CA CYS A 91 4.76 5.48 0.27
C CYS A 91 6.25 5.12 0.27
N LEU A 92 6.67 4.27 -0.67
CA LEU A 92 8.08 3.88 -0.81
C LEU A 92 8.95 5.09 -1.11
N LYS A 93 8.62 5.84 -2.16
CA LYS A 93 9.36 7.03 -2.58
C LYS A 93 9.49 8.06 -1.45
N ASP A 94 8.36 8.46 -0.85
CA ASP A 94 8.32 9.47 0.20
C ASP A 94 9.13 9.02 1.43
N SER A 95 9.13 7.72 1.74
CA SER A 95 9.90 7.20 2.88
C SER A 95 11.40 7.17 2.59
N ILE A 96 11.81 6.83 1.36
CA ILE A 96 13.22 6.87 0.94
C ILE A 96 13.77 8.30 1.01
N GLU A 97 12.99 9.30 0.56
CA GLU A 97 13.39 10.72 0.61
C GLU A 97 13.56 11.28 2.03
N ILE A 98 13.03 10.60 3.06
CA ILE A 98 13.16 11.00 4.46
C ILE A 98 14.44 10.43 5.09
N LEU A 99 14.91 9.28 4.60
CA LEU A 99 16.05 8.56 5.16
C LEU A 99 17.35 9.05 4.54
N ASN A 100 18.44 8.94 5.30
CA ASN A 100 19.79 9.12 4.74
C ASN A 100 20.34 7.78 4.23
N ASP A 101 21.49 7.82 3.55
CA ASP A 101 22.10 6.65 2.93
C ASP A 101 22.43 5.54 3.95
N GLU A 102 23.00 5.89 5.10
CA GLU A 102 23.31 4.92 6.17
C GLU A 102 22.03 4.23 6.69
N GLN A 103 20.97 5.00 6.89
CA GLN A 103 19.68 4.48 7.33
C GLN A 103 19.07 3.57 6.27
N MET A 104 19.18 3.93 5.00
CA MET A 104 18.72 3.14 3.85
C MET A 104 19.44 1.79 3.76
N GLU A 105 20.77 1.77 3.96
CA GLU A 105 21.56 0.55 3.98
C GLU A 105 21.11 -0.43 5.07
N MET A 106 20.67 0.08 6.22
CA MET A 106 20.15 -0.77 7.29
C MET A 106 18.80 -1.43 6.97
N ILE A 107 18.03 -0.89 6.01
CA ILE A 107 16.69 -1.39 5.69
C ILE A 107 16.66 -2.29 4.46
N LEU A 108 17.66 -2.19 3.59
CA LEU A 108 17.80 -3.04 2.40
C LEU A 108 17.65 -4.54 2.67
N PRO A 109 18.25 -5.12 3.74
CA PRO A 109 18.09 -6.55 4.03
C PRO A 109 16.63 -6.96 4.34
N PHE A 110 15.80 -6.04 4.81
CA PHE A 110 14.38 -6.27 5.09
C PHE A 110 13.48 -6.05 3.87
N TRP A 111 14.02 -5.56 2.75
CA TRP A 111 13.26 -5.39 1.50
C TRP A 111 13.19 -6.65 0.65
N ASP A 112 14.20 -7.50 0.73
CA ASP A 112 14.33 -8.72 -0.08
C ASP A 112 13.86 -9.99 0.67
N SER A 113 13.26 -9.85 1.86
CA SER A 113 12.79 -10.94 2.74
C SER A 113 11.27 -11.04 2.83
#